data_AF-A0A8H3L163-F1
#
_entry.id   AF-A0A8H3L163-F1
#
_cell.length_a   1.000
_cell.length_b   1.000
_cell.length_c   1.000
_cell.angle_alpha   90.00
_cell.angle_beta   90.00
_cell.angle_gamma   90.00
#
_symmetry.space_group_name_H-M   'P 1'
#
loop_
_entity.id
_entity.type
_entity.pdbx_description
1 polymer ?
#
loop_
_entity_poly.entity_id
_entity_poly.type
_entity_poly.pdbx_seq_one_letter_code
_entity_poly.pdbx_strand_id
1 'polypeptide(L)'
;MSIRPTILASVAAIKTFVYPFWILDKHRLLLIDILTTHITGPLSDNIPRYVNNSELFKLQQYLETHTDLSPIHPVYLFFHNFVPKELVINLFRVFISSFKLRKSLLLKFLNSLFSDFKCEIWNIHAHNLKSWERSQLNITSRSKKELP
;
A
#
# COMPACT_ATOMS: atom_id res chain seq x y z
N MET A 1 -26.39 -14.65 23.43
CA MET A 1 -26.38 -14.14 22.04
C MET A 1 -24.93 -14.08 21.57
N SER A 2 -24.50 -15.09 20.81
CA SER A 2 -23.09 -15.30 20.43
C SER A 2 -22.81 -14.60 19.11
N ILE A 3 -22.19 -13.42 19.16
CA ILE A 3 -21.58 -12.76 18.01
C ILE A 3 -20.08 -12.96 18.16
N ARG A 4 -19.48 -14.10 17.77
CA ARG A 4 -18.00 -14.25 17.89
C ARG A 4 -17.22 -15.38 17.19
N PRO A 5 -17.72 -16.09 16.15
CA PRO A 5 -16.79 -16.83 15.28
C PRO A 5 -16.55 -16.17 13.91
N THR A 6 -17.59 -15.55 13.32
CA THR A 6 -17.61 -15.23 11.89
C THR A 6 -16.89 -13.92 11.53
N ILE A 7 -17.00 -12.88 12.37
CA ILE A 7 -16.22 -11.63 12.20
C ILE A 7 -14.72 -11.92 12.39
N LEU A 8 -14.40 -12.85 13.29
CA LEU A 8 -13.03 -13.31 13.50
C LEU A 8 -12.46 -14.01 12.27
N ALA A 9 -13.27 -14.68 11.44
CA ALA A 9 -12.80 -15.27 10.19
C ALA A 9 -12.50 -14.21 9.10
N SER A 10 -13.25 -13.11 9.04
CA SER A 10 -12.99 -12.00 8.11
C SER A 10 -11.75 -11.19 8.53
N VAL A 11 -11.60 -10.93 9.83
CA VAL A 11 -10.43 -10.23 10.39
C VAL A 11 -9.20 -11.14 10.40
N ALA A 12 -9.36 -12.45 10.65
CA ALA A 12 -8.28 -13.42 10.49
C ALA A 12 -7.90 -13.59 9.02
N ALA A 13 -8.85 -13.60 8.07
CA ALA A 13 -8.52 -13.55 6.66
C ALA A 13 -7.75 -12.26 6.31
N ILE A 14 -8.09 -11.11 6.90
CA ILE A 14 -7.30 -9.88 6.75
C ILE A 14 -5.90 -10.03 7.38
N LYS A 15 -5.72 -10.83 8.43
CA LYS A 15 -4.40 -11.16 9.02
C LYS A 15 -3.61 -12.19 8.21
N THR A 16 -4.27 -13.10 7.49
CA THR A 16 -3.64 -14.16 6.67
C THR A 16 -3.47 -13.75 5.20
N PHE A 17 -4.15 -12.70 4.72
CA PHE A 17 -3.85 -12.01 3.46
C PHE A 17 -2.70 -11.02 3.69
N VAL A 18 -1.54 -11.62 3.93
CA VAL A 18 -0.23 -11.02 4.13
C VAL A 18 -0.05 -9.79 3.25
N TYR A 19 0.30 -8.66 3.87
CA TYR A 19 0.75 -7.44 3.20
C TYR A 19 1.57 -7.80 1.96
N PRO A 20 1.29 -7.25 0.77
CA PRO A 20 2.03 -7.62 -0.42
C PRO A 20 3.40 -6.93 -0.37
N PHE A 21 4.29 -7.48 0.47
CA PHE A 21 5.67 -7.04 0.66
C PHE A 21 6.39 -6.97 -0.68
N TRP A 22 6.06 -7.89 -1.59
CA TRP A 22 6.57 -7.90 -2.96
C TRP A 22 6.14 -6.68 -3.78
N ILE A 23 4.93 -6.13 -3.57
CA ILE A 23 4.51 -4.89 -4.24
C ILE A 23 5.32 -3.72 -3.67
N LEU A 24 5.44 -3.62 -2.35
CA LEU A 24 6.26 -2.57 -1.72
C LEU A 24 7.72 -2.65 -2.15
N ASP A 25 8.30 -3.85 -2.25
CA ASP A 25 9.68 -4.05 -2.72
C ASP A 25 9.84 -3.72 -4.21
N LYS A 26 8.90 -4.15 -5.06
CA LYS A 26 8.85 -3.74 -6.47
C LYS A 26 8.83 -2.22 -6.60
N HIS A 27 8.00 -1.54 -5.82
CA HIS A 27 7.92 -0.07 -5.85
C HIS A 27 9.11 0.61 -5.17
N ARG A 28 9.78 -0.03 -4.22
CA ARG A 28 11.06 0.43 -3.69
C ARG A 28 12.10 0.53 -4.80
N LEU A 29 12.24 -0.53 -5.59
CA LEU A 29 13.15 -0.56 -6.74
C LEU A 29 12.77 0.47 -7.81
N LEU A 30 11.48 0.58 -8.14
CA LEU A 30 10.99 1.59 -9.07
C LEU A 30 11.30 3.03 -8.58
N LEU A 31 11.16 3.28 -7.28
CA LEU A 31 11.46 4.60 -6.72
C LEU A 31 12.95 4.93 -6.82
N ILE A 32 13.81 3.96 -6.49
CA ILE A 32 15.27 4.11 -6.65
C ILE A 32 15.61 4.41 -8.11
N ASP A 33 15.03 3.67 -9.05
CA ASP A 33 15.24 3.87 -10.49
C ASP A 33 14.80 5.26 -10.97
N ILE A 34 13.58 5.68 -10.60
CA ILE A 34 13.04 7.00 -10.92
C ILE A 34 13.96 8.11 -10.39
N LEU A 35 14.37 8.01 -9.12
CA LEU A 35 15.21 9.05 -8.51
C LEU A 35 16.60 9.05 -9.18
N THR A 36 17.23 7.89 -9.33
CA THR A 36 18.59 7.78 -9.88
C THR A 36 18.68 8.26 -11.33
N THR A 37 17.66 7.98 -12.15
CA THR A 37 17.62 8.40 -13.55
C THR A 37 17.47 9.91 -13.73
N HIS A 38 16.84 10.59 -12.77
CA HIS A 38 16.47 12.00 -12.89
C HIS A 38 17.31 12.95 -12.02
N ILE A 39 18.33 12.43 -11.34
CA ILE A 39 19.23 13.21 -10.48
C ILE A 39 20.66 13.03 -10.97
N THR A 40 21.31 14.16 -11.20
CA THR A 40 22.73 14.22 -11.56
C THR A 40 23.48 14.92 -10.43
N GLY A 41 24.53 14.27 -9.90
CA GLY A 41 25.39 14.83 -8.86
C GLY A 41 25.64 13.88 -7.68
N PRO A 42 26.53 14.24 -6.73
CA PRO A 42 27.06 13.35 -5.68
C PRO A 42 26.00 12.82 -4.68
N LEU A 43 24.78 13.37 -4.71
CA LEU A 43 23.65 12.86 -3.93
C LEU A 43 23.03 11.59 -4.55
N SER A 44 23.27 11.29 -5.83
CA SER A 44 22.71 10.11 -6.51
C SER A 44 23.10 8.81 -5.83
N ASP A 45 24.36 8.71 -5.40
CA ASP A 45 24.93 7.49 -4.84
C ASP A 45 24.30 7.15 -3.47
N ASN A 46 23.68 8.14 -2.83
CA ASN A 46 23.00 7.98 -1.54
C ASN A 46 21.51 7.59 -1.69
N ILE A 47 20.92 7.66 -2.90
CA ILE A 47 19.49 7.39 -3.11
C ILE A 47 19.07 6.01 -2.57
N PRO A 48 19.75 4.89 -2.90
CA PRO A 48 19.35 3.59 -2.38
C PRO A 48 19.36 3.55 -0.85
N ARG A 49 20.36 4.18 -0.23
CA ARG A 49 20.48 4.26 1.23
C ARG A 49 19.31 5.03 1.86
N TYR A 50 18.92 6.17 1.30
CA TYR A 50 17.78 6.94 1.81
C TYR A 50 16.46 6.19 1.64
N VAL A 51 16.22 5.61 0.47
CA VAL A 51 14.99 4.85 0.18
C VAL A 51 14.89 3.64 1.09
N ASN A 52 15.95 2.83 1.22
CA ASN A 52 15.94 1.62 2.05
C ASN A 52 15.82 1.93 3.55
N ASN A 53 16.24 3.12 3.99
CA ASN A 53 16.10 3.54 5.38
C ASN A 53 14.74 4.15 5.71
N SER A 54 13.89 4.42 4.73
CA SER A 54 12.56 4.97 4.95
C SER A 54 11.61 3.95 5.57
N GLU A 55 10.78 4.39 6.52
CA GLU A 55 9.73 3.58 7.15
C GLU A 55 8.71 3.03 6.13
N LEU A 56 8.63 3.61 4.93
CA LEU A 56 7.81 3.09 3.82
C LEU A 56 8.20 1.68 3.39
N PHE A 57 9.48 1.33 3.52
CA PHE A 57 10.03 0.10 2.99
C PHE A 57 10.61 -0.81 4.07
N LYS A 58 10.37 -0.48 5.34
CA LYS A 58 10.71 -1.29 6.53
C LYS A 58 9.52 -2.02 7.15
N LEU A 59 8.42 -2.15 6.40
CA LEU A 59 7.20 -2.80 6.90
C LEU A 59 7.47 -4.19 7.50
N GLN A 60 8.34 -4.98 6.87
CA GLN A 60 8.67 -6.31 7.37
C GLN A 60 9.32 -6.25 8.77
N GLN A 61 10.34 -5.40 8.94
CA GLN A 61 11.01 -5.18 10.24
C GLN A 61 10.03 -4.64 11.29
N TYR A 62 9.11 -3.76 10.90
CA TYR A 62 8.08 -3.27 11.80
C TYR A 62 7.18 -4.41 12.31
N LEU A 63 6.77 -5.32 11.42
CA LEU A 63 5.88 -6.45 11.76
C LEU A 63 6.57 -7.59 12.52
N GLU A 64 7.91 -7.63 12.55
CA GLU A 64 8.65 -8.54 13.45
C GLU A 64 8.45 -8.17 14.93
N THR A 65 8.16 -6.89 15.21
CA THR A 65 8.02 -6.36 16.57
C THR A 65 6.58 -5.94 16.91
N HIS A 66 5.69 -5.87 15.91
CA HIS A 66 4.30 -5.42 16.08
C HIS A 66 3.33 -6.42 15.46
N THR A 67 2.25 -6.73 16.18
CA THR A 67 1.23 -7.68 15.73
C THR A 67 0.29 -7.10 14.67
N ASP A 68 0.20 -5.78 14.55
CA ASP A 68 -0.69 -5.08 13.64
C ASP A 68 -0.03 -3.79 13.10
N LEU A 69 -0.44 -3.37 11.90
CA LEU A 69 0.03 -2.13 11.29
C LEU A 69 -0.61 -0.90 11.96
N SER A 70 0.20 -0.07 12.61
CA SER A 70 -0.28 1.12 13.29
C SER A 70 -0.89 2.12 12.29
N PRO A 71 -2.00 2.80 12.62
CA PRO A 71 -2.60 3.83 11.76
C PRO A 71 -1.66 5.00 11.43
N ILE A 72 -0.64 5.22 12.26
CA ILE A 72 0.38 6.25 12.03
C ILE A 72 1.54 5.76 11.16
N HIS A 73 1.64 4.45 10.89
CA HIS A 73 2.67 3.91 10.02
C HIS A 73 2.45 4.38 8.59
N PRO A 74 3.47 4.87 7.87
CA PRO A 74 3.24 5.54 6.59
C PRO A 74 2.73 4.59 5.49
N VAL A 75 3.00 3.28 5.59
CA VAL A 75 2.42 2.27 4.70
C VAL A 75 0.92 2.07 4.93
N TYR A 76 0.42 2.29 6.15
CA TYR A 76 -1.02 2.24 6.41
C TYR A 76 -1.76 3.22 5.49
N LEU A 77 -1.19 4.42 5.30
CA LEU A 77 -1.75 5.43 4.41
C LEU A 77 -1.91 4.91 2.98
N PHE A 78 -0.93 4.19 2.43
CA PHE A 78 -1.06 3.63 1.08
C PHE A 78 -2.20 2.62 0.95
N PHE A 79 -2.41 1.76 1.95
CA PHE A 79 -3.55 0.84 1.92
C PHE A 79 -4.90 1.55 1.90
N HIS A 80 -4.94 2.77 2.42
CA HIS A 80 -6.13 3.62 2.47
C HIS A 80 -6.15 4.72 1.40
N ASN A 81 -5.39 4.59 0.29
CA ASN A 81 -5.33 5.58 -0.80
C ASN A 81 -4.78 6.97 -0.40
N PHE A 82 -4.09 7.08 0.73
CA PHE A 82 -3.45 8.31 1.16
C PHE A 82 -1.96 8.31 0.82
N VAL A 83 -1.42 9.51 0.59
CA VAL A 83 0.00 9.70 0.27
C VAL A 83 0.76 10.09 1.55
N PRO A 84 1.73 9.30 2.03
CA PRO A 84 2.51 9.61 3.21
C PRO A 84 3.46 10.77 2.94
N LYS A 85 3.58 11.66 3.93
CA LYS A 85 4.56 12.78 3.91
C LYS A 85 5.98 12.27 3.71
N GLU A 86 6.29 11.09 4.23
CA GLU A 86 7.57 10.39 4.05
C GLU A 86 7.98 10.31 2.57
N LEU A 87 7.06 9.96 1.67
CA LEU A 87 7.33 9.87 0.24
C LEU A 87 7.61 11.26 -0.36
N VAL A 88 6.72 12.21 -0.07
CA VAL A 88 6.73 13.53 -0.73
C VAL A 88 7.87 14.42 -0.22
N ILE A 89 8.05 14.46 1.09
CA ILE A 89 8.99 15.38 1.76
C ILE A 89 10.36 14.72 1.89
N ASN A 90 10.44 13.48 2.37
CA ASN A 90 11.73 12.88 2.76
C ASN A 90 12.44 12.19 1.59
N LEU A 91 11.71 11.85 0.52
CA LEU A 91 12.30 11.25 -0.68
C LEU A 91 12.24 12.25 -1.84
N PHE A 92 11.06 12.55 -2.37
CA PHE A 92 10.95 13.37 -3.58
C PHE A 92 11.47 14.80 -3.42
N ARG A 93 11.23 15.47 -2.29
CA ARG A 93 11.66 16.87 -2.08
C ARG A 93 13.14 17.00 -1.73
N VAL A 94 13.73 15.98 -1.07
CA VAL A 94 15.17 15.93 -0.78
C VAL A 94 15.98 15.86 -2.08
N PHE A 95 15.48 15.08 -3.03
CA PHE A 95 16.24 14.68 -4.20
C PHE A 95 15.90 15.48 -5.47
N ILE A 96 14.68 16.03 -5.56
CA ILE A 96 14.20 16.74 -6.75
C ILE A 96 13.73 18.15 -6.37
N SER A 97 14.59 19.12 -6.65
CA SER A 97 14.33 20.54 -6.40
C SER A 97 13.25 21.11 -7.34
N SER A 98 13.24 20.69 -8.61
CA SER A 98 12.28 21.18 -9.60
C SER A 98 10.86 20.72 -9.25
N PHE A 99 9.99 21.68 -8.92
CA PHE A 99 8.60 21.41 -8.55
C PHE A 99 7.82 20.68 -9.66
N LYS A 100 7.98 21.13 -10.92
CA LYS A 100 7.29 20.54 -12.08
C LYS A 100 7.73 19.09 -12.31
N LEU A 101 9.03 18.84 -12.27
CA LEU A 101 9.59 17.49 -12.44
C LEU A 101 9.14 16.57 -11.29
N ARG A 102 9.26 17.06 -10.04
CA ARG A 102 8.85 16.33 -8.84
C ARG A 102 7.38 15.91 -8.91
N LYS A 103 6.47 16.83 -9.27
CA LYS A 103 5.04 16.53 -9.40
C LYS A 103 4.79 15.45 -10.45
N SER A 104 5.43 15.55 -11.61
CA SER A 104 5.27 14.57 -12.69
C SER A 104 5.73 13.18 -12.28
N LEU A 105 6.93 13.07 -11.69
CA LEU A 105 7.50 11.79 -11.27
C LEU A 105 6.75 11.18 -10.08
N LEU A 106 6.31 12.00 -9.12
CA LEU A 106 5.48 11.54 -8.01
C LEU A 106 4.16 10.97 -8.51
N LEU A 107 3.48 11.64 -9.45
CA LEU A 107 2.24 11.13 -10.03
C LEU A 107 2.48 9.82 -10.81
N LYS A 108 3.57 9.74 -11.59
CA LYS A 108 3.95 8.50 -12.29
C LYS A 108 4.13 7.34 -11.31
N PHE A 109 4.86 7.59 -10.21
CA PHE A 109 5.07 6.60 -9.15
C PHE A 109 3.75 6.18 -8.49
N LEU A 110 2.94 7.13 -8.03
CA LEU A 110 1.69 6.87 -7.33
C LEU A 110 0.68 6.14 -8.21
N ASN A 111 0.57 6.50 -9.49
CA ASN A 111 -0.31 5.81 -10.43
C ASN A 111 0.09 4.35 -10.59
N SER A 112 1.38 4.06 -10.68
CA SER A 112 1.87 2.68 -10.75
C SER A 112 1.58 1.92 -9.45
N LEU A 113 1.89 2.53 -8.29
CA LEU A 113 1.69 1.90 -6.97
C LEU A 113 0.22 1.59 -6.69
N PHE A 114 -0.66 2.56 -6.89
CA PHE A 114 -2.09 2.36 -6.61
C PHE A 114 -2.77 1.47 -7.65
N SER A 115 -2.25 1.41 -8.87
CA SER A 115 -2.71 0.41 -9.85
C SER A 115 -2.42 -1.00 -9.36
N ASP A 116 -1.19 -1.27 -8.90
CA ASP A 116 -0.81 -2.59 -8.39
C ASP A 116 -1.58 -2.92 -7.10
N PHE A 117 -1.73 -1.96 -6.17
CA PHE A 117 -2.57 -2.15 -4.97
C PHE A 117 -4.01 -2.49 -5.33
N LYS A 118 -4.59 -1.81 -6.31
CA LYS A 118 -5.95 -2.08 -6.75
C LYS A 118 -6.09 -3.48 -7.33
N CYS A 119 -5.19 -3.87 -8.24
CA CYS A 119 -5.24 -5.17 -8.91
C CYS A 119 -5.01 -6.33 -7.94
N GLU A 120 -3.99 -6.21 -7.10
CA GLU A 120 -3.46 -7.33 -6.32
C GLU A 120 -4.05 -7.41 -4.91
N ILE A 121 -4.62 -6.31 -4.39
CA ILE A 121 -5.20 -6.27 -3.05
C ILE A 121 -6.69 -6.04 -3.13
N TRP A 122 -7.12 -4.88 -3.64
CA TRP A 122 -8.51 -4.47 -3.49
C TRP A 122 -9.48 -5.29 -4.34
N ASN A 123 -9.09 -5.66 -5.57
CA ASN A 123 -9.92 -6.52 -6.40
C ASN A 123 -10.08 -7.91 -5.79
N ILE A 124 -8.99 -8.48 -5.25
CA ILE A 124 -9.02 -9.77 -4.55
C ILE A 124 -9.90 -9.68 -3.30
N HIS A 125 -9.72 -8.63 -2.50
CA HIS A 125 -10.54 -8.40 -1.31
C HIS A 125 -12.03 -8.25 -1.67
N ALA A 126 -12.37 -7.45 -2.68
CA ALA A 126 -13.74 -7.28 -3.14
C ALA A 126 -14.33 -8.59 -3.68
N HIS A 127 -13.53 -9.40 -4.37
CA HIS A 127 -13.94 -10.72 -4.84
C HIS A 127 -14.22 -11.68 -3.68
N ASN A 128 -13.30 -11.76 -2.71
CA ASN A 128 -13.43 -12.60 -1.54
C ASN A 128 -14.62 -12.20 -0.67
N LEU A 129 -14.83 -10.89 -0.49
CA LEU A 129 -16.00 -10.37 0.22
C LEU A 129 -17.29 -10.79 -0.49
N LYS A 130 -17.38 -10.64 -1.82
CA LYS A 130 -18.54 -11.11 -2.59
C LYS A 130 -18.77 -12.61 -2.48
N SER A 131 -17.69 -13.41 -2.49
CA SER A 131 -17.76 -14.87 -2.33
C SER A 131 -18.25 -15.25 -0.93
N TRP A 132 -17.77 -14.56 0.09
CA TRP A 132 -18.24 -14.70 1.47
C TRP A 132 -19.71 -14.29 1.63
N GLU A 133 -20.11 -13.13 1.11
CA GLU A 133 -21.51 -12.66 1.12
C GLU A 133 -22.45 -13.71 0.52
N ARG A 134 -22.04 -14.30 -0.61
CA ARG A 134 -22.81 -15.33 -1.30
C ARG A 134 -22.88 -16.63 -0.51
N SER A 135 -21.76 -17.09 0.06
CA SER A 135 -21.70 -18.39 0.75
C SER A 135 -22.33 -18.37 2.14
N GLN A 136 -22.20 -17.27 2.89
CA GLN A 136 -22.66 -17.19 4.28
C GLN A 136 -24.04 -16.56 4.43
N LEU A 137 -24.36 -15.58 3.58
CA LEU A 137 -25.60 -14.79 3.71
C LEU A 137 -26.56 -15.04 2.55
N ASN A 138 -26.18 -15.86 1.56
CA ASN A 138 -26.93 -16.07 0.32
C ASN A 138 -27.27 -14.76 -0.41
N ILE A 139 -26.50 -13.69 -0.14
CA ILE A 139 -26.72 -12.38 -0.76
C ILE A 139 -26.18 -12.46 -2.19
N THR A 140 -27.08 -12.34 -3.15
CA THR A 140 -26.76 -12.25 -4.57
C THR A 140 -27.04 -10.83 -5.07
N SER A 141 -26.58 -10.50 -6.27
CA SER A 141 -26.92 -9.24 -6.93
C SER A 141 -28.43 -9.03 -7.09
N ARG A 142 -29.23 -10.12 -7.10
CA ARG A 142 -30.70 -10.07 -7.11
C ARG A 142 -31.29 -9.64 -5.77
N SER A 143 -30.83 -10.22 -4.66
CA SER A 143 -31.31 -9.87 -3.32
C SER A 143 -30.87 -8.48 -2.86
N LYS A 144 -29.80 -7.91 -3.43
CA LYS A 144 -29.38 -6.52 -3.15
C LYS A 144 -30.34 -5.45 -3.69
N LYS A 145 -31.22 -5.78 -4.65
CA LYS A 145 -32.26 -4.87 -5.15
C LYS A 145 -33.53 -4.84 -4.27
N GLU A 146 -33.66 -5.80 -3.36
CA GLU A 146 -34.82 -5.98 -2.48
C GLU A 146 -34.52 -5.61 -1.03
N LEU A 147 -33.27 -5.25 -0.73
CA LEU A 147 -32.88 -4.66 0.55
C LEU A 147 -33.31 -3.18 0.56
N PRO A 148 -34.01 -2.72 1.62
CA PRO A 148 -34.51 -1.36 1.73
C PRO A 148 -33.39 -0.30 1.77
#